data_AF-A0A0G1L3P4-F1
#
_entry.id   AF-A0A0G1L3P4-F1
#
_cell.length_a   1.000
_cell.length_b   1.000
_cell.length_c   1.000
_cell.angle_alpha   90.00
_cell.angle_beta   90.00
_cell.angle_gamma   90.00
#
_symmetry.space_group_name_H-M   'P 1'
#
loop_
_entity.id
_entity.type
_entity.pdbx_description
1 polymer ?
#
loop_
_entity_poly.entity_id
_entity_poly.type
_entity_poly.pdbx_seq_one_letter_code
_entity_poly.pdbx_strand_id
1 'polypeptide(L)'
;MLRSSLWLLIVVAVVFIGCGPDEESSPVAPQLTIGDDNQDQVWHAGPDQGLLGVTDFWFTPGTLHGSSIVVYNGPSKIGYEVYNTEDPSIVYFVQGYIAPDEDAIQSGTIIPLDEWVHIRMVVYSPSIPGWMINFLNGVKEIFFDDLQPGWVERVFEVDVKLKPSNPGIHPLVFERTTNR
;
A
#
# COMPACT_ATOMS: atom_id res chain seq x y z
N MET A 1 25.70 -21.30 -51.99
CA MET A 1 24.97 -20.20 -51.30
C MET A 1 24.48 -20.58 -49.90
N LEU A 2 25.05 -21.61 -49.22
CA LEU A 2 24.56 -22.05 -47.90
C LEU A 2 25.47 -21.67 -46.71
N ARG A 3 26.65 -21.10 -46.97
CA ARG A 3 27.65 -20.82 -45.92
C ARG A 3 27.48 -19.46 -45.26
N SER A 4 26.96 -18.43 -45.94
CA SER A 4 26.78 -17.10 -45.32
C SER A 4 25.55 -17.02 -44.42
N SER A 5 24.52 -17.83 -44.67
CA SER A 5 23.29 -17.89 -43.87
C SER A 5 23.51 -18.47 -42.47
N LEU A 6 24.50 -19.35 -42.30
CA LEU A 6 24.82 -19.96 -41.01
C LEU A 6 25.53 -18.97 -40.07
N TRP A 7 26.37 -18.08 -40.60
CA TRP A 7 27.03 -17.03 -39.83
C TRP A 7 26.05 -15.95 -39.37
N LEU A 8 25.05 -15.61 -40.19
CA LEU A 8 24.02 -14.65 -39.83
C LEU A 8 23.15 -15.16 -38.65
N LEU A 9 22.81 -16.45 -38.65
CA LEU A 9 22.05 -17.08 -37.56
C LEU A 9 22.83 -17.15 -36.24
N ILE A 10 24.14 -17.35 -36.29
CA ILE A 10 25.00 -17.36 -35.08
C ILE A 10 25.18 -15.94 -34.53
N VAL A 11 25.33 -14.92 -35.38
CA VAL A 11 25.41 -13.52 -34.92
C VAL A 11 24.08 -13.06 -34.32
N VAL A 12 22.94 -13.46 -34.91
CA VAL A 12 21.61 -13.18 -34.33
C VAL A 12 21.45 -13.91 -32.99
N ALA A 13 21.90 -15.16 -32.86
CA ALA A 13 21.82 -15.91 -31.60
C ALA A 13 22.73 -15.35 -30.49
N VAL A 14 23.90 -14.78 -30.82
CA VAL A 14 24.81 -14.19 -29.82
C VAL A 14 24.34 -12.82 -29.34
N VAL A 15 23.59 -12.06 -30.16
CA VAL A 15 22.98 -10.79 -29.72
C VAL A 15 21.84 -11.01 -28.72
N PHE A 16 21.16 -12.17 -28.75
CA PHE A 16 20.10 -12.50 -27.77
C PHE A 16 20.60 -13.08 -26.44
N ILE A 17 21.90 -13.34 -26.26
CA ILE A 17 22.48 -13.86 -25.01
C ILE A 17 23.10 -12.71 -24.17
N GLY A 18 23.03 -11.47 -24.66
CA GLY A 18 23.64 -10.28 -24.06
C GLY A 18 22.74 -9.38 -23.20
N CYS A 19 21.57 -9.86 -22.76
CA CYS A 19 20.86 -9.25 -21.64
C CYS A 19 20.61 -10.35 -20.62
N GLY A 20 21.54 -10.49 -19.67
CA GLY A 20 21.15 -11.04 -18.39
C GLY A 20 19.99 -10.20 -17.84
N PRO A 21 19.12 -10.75 -16.98
CA PRO A 21 18.33 -9.90 -16.13
C PRO A 21 19.37 -9.08 -15.36
N ASP A 22 19.57 -7.83 -15.76
CA ASP A 22 19.93 -6.82 -14.79
C ASP A 22 18.92 -7.07 -13.67
N GLU A 23 19.42 -7.47 -12.50
CA GLU A 23 18.64 -7.47 -11.28
C GLU A 23 18.09 -6.04 -11.21
N GLU A 24 16.87 -5.90 -11.72
CA GLU A 24 16.04 -4.74 -11.57
C GLU A 24 15.84 -4.70 -10.08
N SER A 25 16.80 -4.04 -9.42
CA SER A 25 16.74 -3.67 -8.04
C SER A 25 15.49 -2.83 -7.99
N SER A 26 14.38 -3.49 -7.68
CA SER A 26 13.10 -2.84 -7.47
C SER A 26 13.41 -1.65 -6.59
N PRO A 27 13.02 -0.43 -6.99
CA PRO A 27 13.37 0.76 -6.23
C PRO A 27 12.94 0.50 -4.79
N VAL A 28 13.89 0.57 -3.86
CA VAL A 28 13.59 0.38 -2.44
C VAL A 28 12.55 1.43 -2.08
N ALA A 29 11.37 0.98 -1.62
CA ALA A 29 10.29 1.88 -1.27
C ALA A 29 10.81 2.91 -0.25
N PRO A 30 10.45 4.20 -0.39
CA PRO A 30 10.84 5.21 0.58
C PRO A 30 10.36 4.79 1.97
N GLN A 31 11.20 4.99 2.99
CA GLN A 31 10.90 4.60 4.36
C GLN A 31 10.57 5.83 5.20
N LEU A 32 9.38 5.83 5.82
CA LEU A 32 8.96 6.88 6.75
C LEU A 32 8.64 6.30 8.13
N THR A 33 8.94 7.06 9.17
CA THR A 33 8.41 6.78 10.50
C THR A 33 7.41 7.83 10.93
N ILE A 34 6.20 7.39 11.26
CA ILE A 34 5.09 8.26 11.66
C ILE A 34 4.96 8.22 13.17
N GLY A 35 4.81 9.39 13.78
CA GLY A 35 4.53 9.56 15.19
C GLY A 35 3.13 10.13 15.41
N ASP A 36 2.66 9.98 16.64
CA ASP A 36 1.49 10.69 17.16
C ASP A 36 1.94 12.07 17.65
N ASP A 37 2.00 13.03 16.73
CA ASP A 37 2.57 14.37 16.97
C ASP A 37 1.66 15.24 17.86
N ASN A 38 0.35 14.97 17.88
CA ASN A 38 -0.66 15.69 18.66
C ASN A 38 -1.09 14.94 19.94
N GLN A 39 -0.55 13.76 20.20
CA GLN A 39 -0.77 12.93 21.40
C GLN A 39 -2.23 12.47 21.55
N ASP A 40 -2.95 12.30 20.44
CA ASP A 40 -4.34 11.85 20.44
C ASP A 40 -4.50 10.34 20.25
N GLN A 41 -3.38 9.62 20.15
CA GLN A 41 -3.27 8.18 19.93
C GLN A 41 -3.75 7.75 18.56
N VAL A 42 -3.68 8.66 17.58
CA VAL A 42 -3.90 8.38 16.17
C VAL A 42 -2.63 8.75 15.40
N TRP A 43 -2.17 7.81 14.59
CA TRP A 43 -1.03 8.05 13.71
C TRP A 43 -1.56 8.45 12.34
N HIS A 44 -1.11 9.61 11.86
CA HIS A 44 -1.60 10.20 10.62
C HIS A 44 -0.50 10.25 9.56
N ALA A 45 -0.78 9.68 8.39
CA ALA A 45 0.01 9.84 7.18
C ALA A 45 -0.76 10.75 6.21
N GLY A 46 -0.57 12.06 6.33
CA GLY A 46 -1.33 13.03 5.56
C GLY A 46 -0.79 13.29 4.14
N PRO A 47 -1.59 13.98 3.29
CA PRO A 47 -1.17 14.44 1.95
C PRO A 47 0.15 15.23 1.95
N ASP A 48 0.39 15.99 3.01
CA ASP A 48 1.56 16.88 3.16
C ASP A 48 2.90 16.14 3.20
N GLN A 49 2.88 14.82 3.42
CA GLN A 49 4.10 13.99 3.37
C GLN A 49 4.45 13.56 1.93
N GLY A 50 3.62 13.91 0.94
CA GLY A 50 3.81 13.54 -0.47
C GLY A 50 3.64 12.04 -0.74
N LEU A 51 3.30 11.27 0.29
CA LEU A 51 3.25 9.80 0.27
C LEU A 51 1.96 9.26 -0.31
N LEU A 52 0.83 9.95 -0.08
CA LEU A 52 -0.50 9.44 -0.38
C LEU A 52 -1.30 10.37 -1.30
N GLY A 53 -0.60 11.19 -2.09
CA GLY A 53 -1.24 12.16 -2.99
C GLY A 53 -2.12 13.15 -2.22
N VAL A 54 -3.44 13.05 -2.39
CA VAL A 54 -4.47 13.90 -1.73
C VAL A 54 -5.27 13.14 -0.68
N THR A 55 -4.76 11.99 -0.26
CA THR A 55 -5.40 11.06 0.67
C THR A 55 -4.69 11.11 2.03
N ASP A 56 -5.46 10.99 3.11
CA ASP A 56 -4.93 10.86 4.47
C ASP A 56 -5.18 9.44 4.99
N PHE A 57 -4.21 8.90 5.73
CA PHE A 57 -4.27 7.55 6.28
C PHE A 57 -4.12 7.61 7.79
N TRP A 58 -5.13 7.12 8.49
CA TRP A 58 -5.22 7.16 9.94
C TRP A 58 -5.14 5.76 10.51
N PHE A 59 -4.27 5.58 11.50
CA PHE A 59 -4.19 4.37 12.29
C PHE A 59 -4.57 4.66 13.74
N THR A 60 -5.58 3.93 14.22
CA THR A 60 -6.04 4.03 15.60
C THR A 60 -5.88 2.66 16.29
N PRO A 61 -4.91 2.49 17.20
CA PRO A 61 -4.79 1.26 17.97
C PRO A 61 -5.89 1.17 19.04
N GLY A 62 -6.28 -0.07 19.37
CA GLY A 62 -7.05 -0.33 20.60
C GLY A 62 -8.51 0.14 20.61
N THR A 63 -9.18 0.20 19.47
CA THR A 63 -10.65 0.39 19.41
C THR A 63 -11.40 -0.79 20.03
N LEU A 64 -12.71 -0.64 20.28
CA LEU A 64 -13.56 -1.67 20.90
C LEU A 64 -13.54 -3.04 20.16
N HIS A 65 -13.13 -3.03 18.88
CA HIS A 65 -13.05 -4.21 18.02
C HIS A 65 -11.62 -4.61 17.61
N GLY A 66 -10.57 -3.88 18.04
CA GLY A 66 -9.18 -4.04 17.59
C GLY A 66 -8.58 -2.72 17.10
N SER A 67 -7.50 -2.70 16.31
CA SER A 67 -7.09 -1.45 15.66
C SER A 67 -8.01 -1.13 14.47
N SER A 68 -8.06 0.13 14.08
CA SER A 68 -8.76 0.58 12.87
C SER A 68 -7.83 1.34 11.94
N ILE A 69 -8.10 1.17 10.65
CA ILE A 69 -7.48 1.90 9.56
C ILE A 69 -8.59 2.70 8.88
N VAL A 70 -8.34 3.99 8.70
CA VAL A 70 -9.23 4.88 7.96
C VAL A 70 -8.45 5.55 6.84
N VAL A 71 -9.01 5.52 5.64
CA VAL A 71 -8.51 6.22 4.47
C VAL A 71 -9.50 7.33 4.15
N TYR A 72 -9.05 8.59 4.27
CA TYR A 72 -9.80 9.76 3.84
C TYR A 72 -9.35 10.15 2.44
N ASN A 73 -10.17 9.88 1.44
CA ASN A 73 -9.80 10.12 0.04
C ASN A 73 -10.19 11.53 -0.41
N GLY A 74 -9.33 12.13 -1.22
CA GLY A 74 -9.64 13.35 -1.94
C GLY A 74 -10.36 13.10 -3.28
N PRO A 75 -10.22 14.00 -4.27
CA PRO A 75 -10.96 13.94 -5.54
C PRO A 75 -10.52 12.83 -6.51
N SER A 76 -9.64 11.92 -6.08
CA SER A 76 -9.06 10.90 -6.95
C SER A 76 -9.86 9.60 -6.89
N LYS A 77 -9.79 8.80 -7.96
CA LYS A 77 -10.24 7.40 -7.93
C LYS A 77 -9.06 6.56 -7.45
N ILE A 78 -9.18 5.88 -6.32
CA ILE A 78 -8.03 5.16 -5.74
C ILE A 78 -8.33 3.70 -5.42
N GLY A 79 -7.28 2.89 -5.37
CA GLY A 79 -7.22 1.59 -4.73
C GLY A 79 -6.09 1.59 -3.70
N TYR A 80 -6.20 0.75 -2.68
CA TYR A 80 -5.31 0.82 -1.52
C TYR A 80 -5.00 -0.56 -0.95
N GLU A 81 -3.75 -0.79 -0.58
CA GLU A 81 -3.32 -1.96 0.18
C GLU A 81 -2.28 -1.62 1.23
N VAL A 82 -2.35 -2.37 2.33
CA VAL A 82 -1.40 -2.31 3.45
C VAL A 82 -1.07 -3.73 3.86
N TYR A 83 0.21 -4.09 3.82
CA TYR A 83 0.70 -5.42 4.17
C TYR A 83 2.01 -5.34 4.96
N ASN A 84 2.40 -6.43 5.60
CA ASN A 84 3.67 -6.51 6.33
C ASN A 84 4.85 -6.60 5.33
N THR A 85 5.91 -5.81 5.55
CA THR A 85 7.08 -5.82 4.65
C THR A 85 7.90 -7.11 4.74
N GLU A 86 7.92 -7.77 5.90
CA GLU A 86 8.66 -9.02 6.13
C GLU A 86 7.87 -10.25 5.64
N ASP A 87 6.54 -10.24 5.80
CA ASP A 87 5.62 -11.28 5.31
C ASP A 87 4.41 -10.67 4.58
N PRO A 88 4.49 -10.47 3.25
CA PRO A 88 3.39 -9.90 2.47
C PRO A 88 2.09 -10.72 2.45
N SER A 89 2.09 -11.95 2.97
CA SER A 89 0.85 -12.72 3.15
C SER A 89 -0.03 -12.17 4.28
N ILE A 90 0.54 -11.35 5.17
CA ILE A 90 -0.17 -10.64 6.23
C ILE A 90 -0.69 -9.32 5.67
N VAL A 91 -1.96 -9.32 5.26
CA VAL A 91 -2.67 -8.13 4.76
C VAL A 91 -3.44 -7.46 5.90
N TYR A 92 -3.12 -6.19 6.16
CA TYR A 92 -3.77 -5.39 7.19
C TYR A 92 -5.01 -4.66 6.67
N PHE A 93 -4.95 -4.19 5.43
CA PHE A 93 -6.03 -3.46 4.78
C PHE A 93 -5.97 -3.64 3.26
N VAL A 94 -7.14 -3.80 2.65
CA VAL A 94 -7.29 -3.86 1.20
C VAL A 94 -8.63 -3.27 0.81
N GLN A 95 -8.59 -2.33 -0.13
CA GLN A 95 -9.78 -1.78 -0.77
C GLN A 95 -9.49 -1.56 -2.25
N GLY A 96 -10.16 -2.34 -3.11
CA GLY A 96 -9.90 -2.32 -4.55
C GLY A 96 -10.40 -1.06 -5.26
N TYR A 97 -11.42 -0.40 -4.72
CA TYR A 97 -11.88 0.89 -5.23
C TYR A 97 -12.45 1.76 -4.13
N ILE A 98 -12.04 3.03 -4.12
CA ILE A 98 -12.59 4.12 -3.32
C ILE A 98 -12.91 5.25 -4.30
N ALA A 99 -14.18 5.70 -4.29
CA ALA A 99 -14.62 6.76 -5.18
C ALA A 99 -14.04 8.12 -4.74
N PRO A 100 -14.02 9.13 -5.64
CA PRO A 100 -13.66 10.49 -5.26
C PRO A 100 -14.51 10.96 -4.07
N ASP A 101 -13.85 11.56 -3.08
CA ASP A 101 -14.45 12.13 -1.88
C ASP A 101 -15.20 11.11 -0.99
N GLU A 102 -14.97 9.80 -1.18
CA GLU A 102 -15.47 8.73 -0.31
C GLU A 102 -14.36 8.17 0.59
N ASP A 103 -14.73 7.73 1.80
CA ASP A 103 -13.79 7.18 2.77
C ASP A 103 -13.89 5.66 2.83
N ALA A 104 -12.79 5.00 3.21
CA ALA A 104 -12.77 3.58 3.50
C ALA A 104 -12.33 3.33 4.95
N ILE A 105 -13.07 2.48 5.66
CA ILE A 105 -12.82 2.15 7.06
C ILE A 105 -12.73 0.63 7.21
N GLN A 106 -11.64 0.15 7.82
CA GLN A 106 -11.53 -1.22 8.29
C GLN A 106 -11.25 -1.23 9.79
N SER A 107 -12.00 -2.05 10.52
CA SER A 107 -11.85 -2.22 11.96
C SER A 107 -11.57 -3.68 12.30
N GLY A 108 -10.87 -3.90 13.40
CA GLY A 108 -10.55 -5.24 13.92
C GLY A 108 -9.30 -5.88 13.35
N THR A 109 -8.50 -5.11 12.61
CA THR A 109 -7.13 -5.50 12.26
C THR A 109 -6.21 -5.19 13.43
N ILE A 110 -5.20 -6.01 13.69
CA ILE A 110 -4.09 -5.67 14.58
C ILE A 110 -2.90 -5.30 13.70
N ILE A 111 -2.55 -4.01 13.64
CA ILE A 111 -1.26 -3.61 13.07
C ILE A 111 -0.26 -3.48 14.20
N PRO A 112 0.89 -4.18 14.11
CA PRO A 112 1.94 -4.07 15.10
C PRO A 112 2.59 -2.69 15.09
N LEU A 113 2.85 -2.17 16.30
CA LEU A 113 3.73 -1.02 16.49
C LEU A 113 5.19 -1.45 16.31
N ASP A 114 6.05 -0.53 15.89
CA ASP A 114 7.48 -0.78 15.63
C ASP A 114 7.81 -1.82 14.54
N GLU A 115 6.82 -2.29 13.79
CA GLU A 115 7.01 -3.07 12.57
C GLU A 115 6.86 -2.20 11.32
N TRP A 116 7.55 -2.59 10.25
CA TRP A 116 7.41 -1.96 8.95
C TRP A 116 6.20 -2.54 8.22
N VAL A 117 5.36 -1.63 7.72
CA VAL A 117 4.22 -1.94 6.86
C VAL A 117 4.43 -1.28 5.51
N HIS A 118 4.18 -2.02 4.44
CA HIS A 118 4.16 -1.45 3.11
C HIS A 118 2.78 -0.89 2.83
N ILE A 119 2.74 0.33 2.30
CA ILE A 119 1.53 1.00 1.86
C ILE A 119 1.66 1.26 0.37
N ARG A 120 0.68 0.75 -0.39
CA ARG A 120 0.55 1.05 -1.82
C ARG A 120 -0.81 1.66 -2.10
N MET A 121 -0.78 2.83 -2.72
CA MET A 121 -1.95 3.53 -3.22
C MET A 121 -1.86 3.65 -4.74
N VAL A 122 -2.88 3.16 -5.42
CA VAL A 122 -3.02 3.26 -6.87
C VAL A 122 -4.03 4.36 -7.19
N VAL A 123 -3.63 5.36 -7.98
CA VAL A 123 -4.56 6.34 -8.56
C VAL A 123 -4.96 5.87 -9.94
N TYR A 124 -6.25 5.59 -10.11
CA TYR A 124 -6.80 5.16 -11.39
C TYR A 124 -6.93 6.34 -12.35
N SER A 125 -6.62 6.05 -13.61
CA SER A 125 -6.88 6.96 -14.71
C SER A 125 -8.36 7.35 -14.77
N PRO A 126 -8.69 8.60 -15.14
CA PRO A 126 -10.06 9.00 -15.45
C PRO A 126 -10.75 8.09 -16.48
N SER A 127 -9.98 7.46 -17.37
CA SER A 127 -10.46 6.56 -18.43
C SER A 127 -10.68 5.10 -18.01
N ILE A 128 -10.44 4.73 -16.74
CA ILE A 128 -10.69 3.37 -16.27
C ILE A 128 -12.16 2.97 -16.55
N PRO A 129 -12.43 1.83 -17.21
CA PRO A 129 -13.79 1.43 -17.54
C PRO A 129 -14.66 1.17 -16.31
N GLY A 130 -15.93 1.56 -16.34
CA GLY A 130 -16.85 1.35 -15.22
C GLY A 130 -17.04 -0.12 -14.82
N TRP A 131 -16.94 -1.06 -15.77
CA TRP A 131 -16.99 -2.48 -15.46
C TRP A 131 -15.78 -2.95 -14.63
N MET A 132 -14.61 -2.34 -14.85
CA MET A 132 -13.40 -2.62 -14.08
C MET A 132 -13.51 -2.01 -12.68
N ILE A 133 -14.07 -0.80 -12.55
CA ILE A 133 -14.38 -0.21 -11.25
C ILE A 133 -15.30 -1.13 -10.43
N ASN A 134 -16.37 -1.64 -11.04
CA ASN A 134 -17.29 -2.57 -10.37
C ASN A 134 -16.60 -3.88 -9.97
N PHE A 135 -15.70 -4.39 -10.82
CA PHE A 135 -14.90 -5.57 -10.50
C PHE A 135 -13.99 -5.31 -9.30
N LEU A 136 -13.24 -4.21 -9.30
CA LEU A 136 -12.36 -3.81 -8.20
C LEU A 136 -13.10 -3.58 -6.88
N ASN A 137 -14.33 -3.05 -6.94
CA ASN A 137 -15.14 -2.90 -5.73
C ASN A 137 -15.70 -4.25 -5.23
N GLY A 138 -15.91 -5.20 -6.13
CA GLY A 138 -16.43 -6.53 -5.80
C GLY A 138 -15.38 -7.52 -5.32
N VAL A 139 -14.14 -7.41 -5.80
CA VAL A 139 -13.04 -8.30 -5.46
C VAL A 139 -12.13 -7.60 -4.44
N LYS A 140 -12.07 -8.15 -3.22
CA LYS A 140 -11.23 -7.66 -2.12
C LYS A 140 -9.83 -8.29 -2.10
N GLU A 141 -9.42 -8.93 -3.19
CA GLU A 141 -8.10 -9.53 -3.37
C GLU A 141 -7.47 -8.89 -4.62
N ILE A 142 -6.29 -8.30 -4.44
CA ILE A 142 -5.70 -7.34 -5.36
C ILE A 142 -4.88 -8.03 -6.46
N PHE A 143 -5.02 -7.51 -7.67
CA PHE A 143 -4.06 -7.67 -8.75
C PHE A 143 -3.82 -6.31 -9.43
N PHE A 144 -3.35 -5.31 -8.67
CA PHE A 144 -3.08 -3.98 -9.24
C PHE A 144 -2.00 -4.05 -10.34
N ASP A 145 -1.06 -4.97 -10.21
CA ASP A 145 0.01 -5.21 -11.18
C ASP A 145 -0.50 -5.80 -12.51
N ASP A 146 -1.66 -6.45 -12.51
CA ASP A 146 -2.26 -7.05 -13.70
C ASP A 146 -3.21 -6.09 -14.44
N LEU A 147 -3.38 -4.87 -13.95
CA LEU A 147 -4.21 -3.88 -14.62
C LEU A 147 -3.58 -3.46 -15.95
N GLN A 148 -4.44 -3.24 -16.96
CA GLN A 148 -3.95 -2.84 -18.27
C GLN A 148 -3.19 -1.51 -18.20
N PRO A 149 -2.09 -1.34 -18.97
CA PRO A 149 -1.39 -0.08 -19.07
C PRO A 149 -2.35 1.06 -19.45
N GLY A 150 -2.31 2.16 -18.70
CA GLY A 150 -3.18 3.33 -18.88
C GLY A 150 -4.48 3.32 -18.07
N TRP A 151 -4.79 2.24 -17.34
CA TRP A 151 -5.84 2.27 -16.30
C TRP A 151 -5.33 2.82 -14.97
N VAL A 152 -4.03 2.75 -14.74
CA VAL A 152 -3.34 3.37 -13.61
C VAL A 152 -2.66 4.64 -14.09
N GLU A 153 -2.92 5.75 -13.41
CA GLU A 153 -2.28 7.04 -13.68
C GLU A 153 -1.00 7.19 -12.86
N ARG A 154 -1.07 6.86 -11.57
CA ARG A 154 0.05 6.96 -10.62
C ARG A 154 -0.03 5.83 -9.60
N VAL A 155 1.14 5.41 -9.14
CA VAL A 155 1.29 4.51 -8.00
C VAL A 155 2.15 5.23 -6.98
N PHE A 156 1.71 5.21 -5.72
CA PHE A 156 2.46 5.68 -4.58
C PHE A 156 2.76 4.49 -3.69
N GLU A 157 4.03 4.28 -3.38
CA GLU A 157 4.51 3.17 -2.57
C GLU A 157 5.44 3.73 -1.48
N VAL A 158 5.25 3.26 -0.25
CA VAL A 158 6.04 3.69 0.90
C VAL A 158 6.02 2.60 1.97
N ASP A 159 7.17 2.40 2.59
CA ASP A 159 7.26 1.63 3.82
C ASP A 159 7.11 2.58 5.01
N VAL A 160 6.15 2.28 5.88
CA VAL A 160 5.86 3.08 7.06
C VAL A 160 6.11 2.25 8.30
N LYS A 161 6.69 2.86 9.31
CA LYS A 161 6.71 2.31 10.67
C LYS A 161 6.00 3.25 11.63
N LEU A 162 5.15 2.68 12.47
CA LEU A 162 4.47 3.42 13.53
C LEU A 162 5.34 3.45 14.77
N LYS A 163 5.79 4.64 15.18
CA LYS A 163 6.55 4.82 16.42
C LYS A 163 5.60 4.68 17.62
N PRO A 164 5.97 3.96 18.68
CA PRO A 164 5.26 4.03 19.94
C PRO A 164 5.16 5.49 20.40
N SER A 165 3.98 5.91 20.85
CA SER A 165 3.82 7.16 21.57
C SER A 165 4.81 7.16 22.73
N ASN A 166 5.50 8.28 22.97
CA ASN A 166 6.54 8.44 23.97
C ASN A 166 6.16 7.69 25.28
N PRO A 167 6.99 6.78 25.83
CA PRO A 167 6.61 5.81 26.88
C PRO A 167 6.19 6.42 28.24
N GLY A 168 6.02 7.73 28.34
CA GLY A 168 5.59 8.43 29.56
C GLY A 168 4.07 8.63 29.69
N ILE A 169 3.26 8.30 28.69
CA ILE A 169 1.81 8.49 28.74
C ILE A 169 1.12 7.26 28.15
N HIS A 170 0.87 6.26 29.00
CA HIS A 170 -0.09 5.22 28.68
C HIS A 170 -1.51 5.81 28.72
N PRO A 171 -2.35 5.66 27.67
CA PRO A 171 -3.79 5.77 27.86
C PRO A 171 -4.24 4.83 28.96
N LEU A 172 -5.15 5.32 29.79
CA LEU A 172 -5.81 4.63 30.88
C LEU A 172 -6.19 3.18 30.50
N VAL A 173 -5.47 2.21 31.05
CA VAL A 173 -5.92 0.82 31.12
C VAL A 173 -7.14 0.81 32.03
N PHE A 174 -8.34 0.64 31.48
CA PHE A 174 -9.50 0.28 32.30
C PHE A 174 -9.32 -1.19 32.72
N GLU A 175 -8.56 -1.41 33.79
CA GLU A 175 -8.62 -2.69 34.50
C GLU A 175 -10.02 -2.85 35.07
N ARG A 176 -10.79 -3.77 34.49
CA ARG A 176 -12.03 -4.24 35.11
C ARG A 176 -11.66 -5.03 36.37
N THR A 177 -11.51 -4.35 37.49
CA THR A 177 -11.48 -5.02 38.80
C THR A 177 -12.90 -5.47 39.13
N THR A 178 -13.16 -6.77 38.96
CA THR A 178 -14.18 -7.45 39.76
C THR A 178 -13.49 -8.50 40.60
N ASN A 179 -13.09 -8.09 41.80
CA ASN A 179 -12.75 -8.99 42.89
C ASN A 179 -14.05 -9.53 43.48
N ARG A 180 -14.21 -10.86 43.42
CA ARG A 180 -15.14 -11.76 44.14
C ARG A 180 -16.63 -11.39 44.17
#